data_AF-A0AAI9W306-F1
#
_entry.id   AF-A0AAI9W306-F1
#
_cell.length_a   1.000
_cell.length_b   1.000
_cell.length_c   1.000
_cell.angle_alpha   90.00
_cell.angle_beta   90.00
_cell.angle_gamma   90.00
#
_symmetry.space_group_name_H-M   'P 1'
#
loop_
_entity.id
_entity.type
_entity.pdbx_description
1 polymer ?
#
loop_
_entity_poly.entity_id
_entity_poly.type
_entity_poly.pdbx_seq_one_letter_code
_entity_poly.pdbx_strand_id
1 'polypeptide(L)' 'MTTQTTENREKLLVVWLIASAFGIMFAVLSWMQESGALPPAEELGAWKGLLAVFTGLALYWIVARNIPGGPGDE' A
#
# COMPACT_ATOMS: atom_id res chain seq x y z
N MET A 1 -30.52 -5.66 9.36
CA MET A 1 -29.58 -4.69 9.94
C MET A 1 -28.13 -5.16 9.72
N THR A 2 -27.80 -5.63 8.51
CA THR A 2 -26.61 -6.47 8.25
C THR A 2 -25.80 -6.00 7.04
N THR A 3 -26.44 -5.46 6.01
CA THR A 3 -25.78 -5.02 4.76
C THR A 3 -24.88 -3.78 4.93
N GLN A 4 -25.33 -2.77 5.67
CA GLN A 4 -24.54 -1.55 5.93
C GLN A 4 -23.21 -1.83 6.67
N THR A 5 -23.19 -2.85 7.52
CA THR A 5 -22.00 -3.18 8.32
C THR A 5 -20.93 -3.87 7.47
N THR A 6 -21.33 -4.71 6.52
CA THR A 6 -20.41 -5.42 5.61
C THR A 6 -19.74 -4.45 4.64
N GLU A 7 -20.51 -3.57 3.99
CA GLU A 7 -19.97 -2.58 3.04
C GLU A 7 -18.93 -1.65 3.71
N ASN A 8 -19.17 -1.25 4.95
CA ASN A 8 -18.22 -0.43 5.71
C ASN A 8 -16.93 -1.18 6.04
N ARG A 9 -16.99 -2.49 6.34
CA ARG A 9 -15.80 -3.31 6.60
C ARG A 9 -14.96 -3.48 5.34
N GLU A 10 -15.57 -3.72 4.19
CA GLU A 10 -14.88 -3.81 2.91
C GLU A 10 -14.15 -2.51 2.56
N LYS A 11 -14.82 -1.35 2.73
CA LYS A 11 -14.18 -0.04 2.53
C LYS A 11 -12.98 0.15 3.45
N LEU A 12 -13.11 -0.20 4.73
CA LEU A 12 -12.00 -0.12 5.69
C LEU A 12 -10.86 -1.07 5.33
N LEU A 13 -11.18 -2.29 4.86
CA LEU A 13 -10.18 -3.25 4.38
C LEU A 13 -9.42 -2.69 3.18
N VAL A 14 -10.13 -2.13 2.19
CA VAL A 14 -9.49 -1.52 1.01
C VAL A 14 -8.57 -0.38 1.42
N VAL A 15 -9.02 0.53 2.28
CA VAL A 15 -8.19 1.64 2.80
C VAL A 15 -6.97 1.09 3.56
N TRP A 16 -7.16 0.07 4.39
CA TRP A 16 -6.09 -0.57 5.13
C TRP A 16 -5.04 -1.22 4.22
N LEU A 17 -5.48 -1.92 3.18
CA LEU A 17 -4.60 -2.58 2.21
C LEU A 17 -3.80 -1.56 1.39
N ILE A 18 -4.42 -0.44 1.00
CA ILE A 18 -3.72 0.66 0.31
C ILE A 18 -2.67 1.29 1.23
N ALA A 19 -3.02 1.60 2.47
CA ALA A 19 -2.09 2.17 3.45
C ALA A 19 -0.92 1.21 3.73
N SER A 20 -1.20 -0.09 3.86
CA SER A 20 -0.19 -1.13 4.05
C SER A 20 0.73 -1.26 2.84
N ALA A 21 0.17 -1.27 1.62
CA ALA A 21 0.95 -1.36 0.39
C ALA A 21 1.88 -0.16 0.19
N PHE A 22 1.40 1.04 0.53
CA PHE A 22 2.23 2.24 0.58
C PHE A 22 3.39 2.09 1.57
N GLY A 23 3.11 1.65 2.81
CA GLY A 23 4.13 1.47 3.84
C GLY A 23 5.20 0.45 3.45
N ILE A 24 4.80 -0.68 2.87
CA ILE A 24 5.72 -1.72 2.37
C ILE A 24 6.64 -1.13 1.29
N MET A 25 6.09 -0.45 0.29
CA MET A 25 6.92 0.13 -0.77
C MET A 25 7.80 1.27 -0.29
N PHE A 26 7.36 2.06 0.69
CA PHE A 26 8.19 3.07 1.33
C PHE A 26 9.40 2.44 2.04
N ALA A 27 9.22 1.30 2.70
CA ALA A 27 10.31 0.54 3.31
C ALA A 27 11.28 -0.03 2.26
N VAL A 28 10.75 -0.64 1.19
CA VAL A 28 11.57 -1.15 0.07
C VAL A 28 12.41 -0.04 -0.56
N LEU A 29 11.81 1.11 -0.85
CA LEU A 29 12.54 2.27 -1.40
C LEU A 29 13.58 2.80 -0.41
N SER A 30 13.33 2.71 0.91
CA SER A 30 14.31 3.08 1.92
C SER A 30 15.53 2.15 1.91
N TRP A 31 15.32 0.83 1.80
CA TRP A 31 16.42 -0.12 1.64
C TRP A 31 17.18 0.07 0.33
N MET A 32 16.49 0.39 -0.76
CA MET A 32 17.14 0.70 -2.03
C MET A 32 18.04 1.94 -1.93
N GLN A 33 17.62 2.98 -1.19
CA GLN A 33 18.47 4.14 -0.90
C GLN A 33 19.69 3.75 -0.06
N GLU A 34 19.49 2.96 0.99
CA GLU A 34 20.57 2.50 1.88
C GLU A 34 21.59 1.61 1.16
N SER A 35 21.14 0.84 0.16
CA SER A 35 22.01 0.03 -0.70
C SER A 35 22.79 0.82 -1.77
N GLY A 36 22.50 2.12 -1.94
CA GLY A 36 23.08 2.95 -3.00
C GLY A 36 22.49 2.72 -4.40
N ALA A 37 21.43 1.91 -4.52
CA ALA A 37 20.72 1.68 -5.79
C ALA A 37 19.81 2.87 -6.19
N LEU A 38 19.43 3.71 -5.24
CA LEU A 38 18.70 4.96 -5.48
C LEU A 38 19.53 6.16 -4.99
N PRO A 39 19.33 7.35 -5.60
CA PRO A 39 19.96 8.59 -5.15
C PRO A 39 19.74 8.86 -3.65
N PRO A 40 20.63 9.61 -2.99
CA PRO A 40 20.50 9.96 -1.59
C PRO A 40 19.18 10.68 -1.30
N ALA A 41 18.67 10.52 -0.08
CA ALA A 41 17.41 11.13 0.35
C ALA A 41 17.40 12.67 0.25
N GLU A 42 18.57 13.30 0.26
CA GLU A 42 18.77 14.75 0.10
C GLU A 42 18.35 15.25 -1.29
N GLU A 43 18.46 14.42 -2.33
CA GLU A 43 18.00 14.74 -3.68
C GLU A 43 16.55 14.27 -3.94
N LEU A 44 16.16 13.16 -3.33
CA LEU A 44 14.84 12.56 -3.54
C LEU A 44 13.73 13.18 -2.69
N GLY A 45 14.02 13.81 -1.55
CA GLY A 45 13.06 14.58 -0.73
C GLY A 45 11.61 14.04 -0.73
N ALA A 46 10.65 14.90 -1.09
CA ALA A 46 9.23 14.53 -1.21
C ALA A 46 8.92 13.59 -2.40
N TRP A 47 9.82 13.50 -3.38
CA TRP A 47 9.67 12.63 -4.56
C TRP A 47 9.69 11.14 -4.19
N LYS A 48 10.42 10.76 -3.14
CA LYS A 48 10.37 9.41 -2.58
C LYS A 48 8.96 9.02 -2.14
N GLY A 49 8.26 9.95 -1.47
CA GLY A 49 6.89 9.72 -1.03
C GLY A 49 5.95 9.50 -2.20
N LEU A 50 6.10 10.30 -3.26
CA LEU A 50 5.31 10.14 -4.49
C LEU A 50 5.60 8.82 -5.20
N LEU A 51 6.88 8.43 -5.30
CA LEU A 51 7.28 7.11 -5.82
C LEU A 51 6.67 5.98 -5.01
N ALA A 52 6.72 6.08 -3.66
CA ALA A 52 6.13 5.08 -2.77
C ALA A 52 4.62 4.96 -2.97
N VAL A 53 3.91 6.06 -3.26
CA VAL A 53 2.47 6.03 -3.62
C VAL A 53 2.26 5.27 -4.92
N PHE A 54 2.97 5.61 -6.00
CA PHE A 54 2.80 4.92 -7.29
C PHE A 54 3.14 3.43 -7.21
N THR A 55 4.27 3.09 -6.59
CA THR A 55 4.68 1.71 -6.42
C THR A 55 3.77 0.96 -5.45
N GLY A 56 3.27 1.63 -4.40
CA GLY A 56 2.33 1.06 -3.44
C GLY A 56 0.97 0.78 -4.06
N LEU A 57 0.49 1.65 -4.95
CA LEU A 57 -0.72 1.41 -5.73
C LEU A 57 -0.55 0.23 -6.71
N ALA A 58 0.62 0.11 -7.34
CA ALA A 58 0.92 -1.05 -8.18
C ALA A 58 0.93 -2.34 -7.36
N LEU A 59 1.53 -2.34 -6.18
CA LEU A 59 1.55 -3.48 -5.27
C LEU A 59 0.14 -3.84 -4.77
N TYR A 60 -0.68 -2.84 -4.43
CA TYR A 60 -2.08 -3.05 -4.08
C TYR A 60 -2.84 -3.74 -5.23
N TRP A 61 -2.67 -3.26 -6.46
CA TRP A 61 -3.37 -3.81 -7.63
C TRP A 61 -2.98 -5.27 -7.92
N ILE A 62 -1.70 -5.61 -7.77
CA ILE A 62 -1.17 -6.95 -8.10
C ILE A 62 -1.46 -7.95 -6.99
N VAL A 63 -1.27 -7.56 -5.73
CA VAL A 63 -1.27 -8.48 -4.59
C VAL A 63 -2.55 -8.35 -3.77
N ALA A 64 -2.91 -7.12 -3.37
CA ALA A 64 -3.90 -6.91 -2.32
C ALA A 64 -5.34 -6.83 -2.84
N ARG A 65 -5.56 -6.49 -4.12
CA ARG A 65 -6.89 -6.33 -4.72
C ARG A 65 -7.79 -7.55 -4.53
N ASN A 66 -7.24 -8.76 -4.60
CA ASN A 66 -8.02 -10.00 -4.56
C ASN A 66 -7.98 -10.67 -3.18
N ILE A 67 -7.50 -9.98 -2.15
CA ILE A 67 -7.47 -10.55 -0.79
C ILE A 67 -8.87 -10.47 -0.18
N PRO A 68 -9.50 -11.61 0.16
CA PRO A 68 -10.80 -11.62 0.83
C PRO A 68 -10.69 -11.01 2.23
N GLY A 69 -11.75 -10.32 2.66
CA GLY A 69 -11.78 -9.51 3.87
C GLY A 69 -12.08 -10.27 5.17
N GLY A 70 -12.44 -11.55 5.11
CA GLY A 70 -12.61 -12.41 6.26
C GLY A 70 -13.57 -13.59 6.03
N PRO A 71 -13.84 -14.40 7.07
CA PRO A 71 -14.75 -15.54 6.97
C PRO A 71 -16.18 -15.06 6.63
N GLY A 72 -16.69 -15.46 5.47
CA GLY A 72 -18.03 -15.09 4.98
C GLY A 72 -18.06 -14.42 3.61
N ASP A 73 -16.90 -14.16 3.00
CA ASP A 73 -16.80 -13.53 1.68
C ASP A 73 -16.69 -14.63 0.61
N GLU A 74 -17.84 -15.12 0.13
CA GLU A 74 -17.98 -15.97 -1.08
C GLU A 74 -18.66 -15.19 -2.21
#